data_AF-A0A7S1CW08-F1
#
_entry.id   AF-A0A7S1CW08-F1
#
_cell.length_a   1.000
_cell.length_b   1.000
_cell.length_c   1.000
_cell.angle_alpha   90.00
_cell.angle_beta   90.00
_cell.angle_gamma   90.00
#
_symmetry.space_group_name_H-M   'P 1'
#
loop_
_entity.id
_entity.type
_entity.pdbx_description
1 polymer ?
#
loop_
_entity_poly.entity_id
_entity_poly.type
_entity_poly.pdbx_seq_one_letter_code
_entity_poly.pdbx_strand_id
1 'polypeptide(L)'
;MQAAAAVAGGGGGGSLGMLLKVQKFISGIGADKQNSDGTIKGEETDGAVAGVKPAIMDVVAVAGVGASAATMTLAGGPIAGTASGLTAAVAPYAAYQKRQIGELGGFRGQTNEMRGHVNELHNQNNILSSSIDKLEENVGALEGVEAALSSFAAKAQCNVDRLVKCVNEMDRLQKLIQQNMRTQVMQDVLSIVVKADRNRDYTLNRVEIEMLIFRLNTLQSVDFHEKNFRKMLKGKKMLTVTEVMEMLRNLMAEDLPPSEAIFTLKLDALKK
;
A
#
# COMPACT_ATOMS: atom_id res chain seq x y z
N MET A 1 0.54 5.39 -18.31
CA MET A 1 -0.10 6.32 -17.35
C MET A 1 -1.61 6.20 -17.47
N GLN A 2 -2.20 5.25 -16.75
CA GLN A 2 -3.63 5.15 -16.40
C GLN A 2 -3.84 3.78 -15.74
N ALA A 3 -3.66 3.73 -14.42
CA ALA A 3 -4.11 2.64 -13.53
C ALA A 3 -3.77 3.02 -12.08
N ALA A 4 -4.44 4.02 -11.53
CA ALA A 4 -4.36 4.38 -10.11
C ALA A 4 -5.59 5.22 -9.71
N ALA A 5 -6.78 4.63 -9.76
CA ALA A 5 -8.00 5.27 -9.26
C ALA A 5 -9.09 4.21 -8.99
N ALA A 6 -8.87 3.32 -8.01
CA ALA A 6 -9.94 2.42 -7.53
C ALA A 6 -9.61 1.73 -6.18
N VAL A 7 -9.20 2.46 -5.13
CA VAL A 7 -9.23 1.92 -3.75
C VAL A 7 -9.52 3.05 -2.76
N ALA A 8 -10.75 3.54 -2.75
CA ALA A 8 -11.24 4.44 -1.70
C ALA A 8 -12.74 4.18 -1.51
N GLY A 9 -13.06 3.13 -0.75
CA GLY A 9 -14.46 2.79 -0.47
C GLY A 9 -14.59 1.52 0.33
N GLY A 10 -14.44 1.60 1.64
CA GLY A 10 -14.84 0.51 2.53
C GLY A 10 -14.23 0.60 3.92
N GLY A 11 -15.07 0.79 4.93
CA GLY A 11 -14.74 0.35 6.28
C GLY A 11 -14.27 1.41 7.28
N GLY A 12 -14.95 2.54 7.39
CA GLY A 12 -14.65 3.55 8.44
C GLY A 12 -15.82 3.90 9.38
N GLY A 13 -17.01 3.34 9.20
CA GLY A 13 -18.22 3.78 9.91
C GLY A 13 -18.54 3.06 11.23
N GLY A 14 -17.82 1.99 11.58
CA GLY A 14 -18.19 1.11 12.69
C GLY A 14 -17.76 1.61 14.08
N SER A 15 -16.52 2.08 14.24
CA SER A 15 -15.94 2.32 15.57
C SER A 15 -16.49 3.57 16.26
N LEU A 16 -16.81 4.62 15.48
CA LEU A 16 -17.29 5.89 16.01
C LEU A 16 -18.77 5.82 16.45
N GLY A 17 -19.58 5.04 15.73
CA GLY A 17 -20.94 4.71 16.17
C GLY A 17 -20.97 3.84 17.44
N MET A 18 -19.94 3.01 17.63
CA MET A 18 -19.80 2.15 18.81
C MET A 18 -19.41 2.95 20.06
N LEU A 19 -18.46 3.88 19.95
CA LEU A 19 -18.08 4.78 21.06
C LEU A 19 -19.25 5.64 21.54
N LEU A 20 -20.08 6.14 20.63
CA LEU A 20 -21.29 6.91 20.98
C LEU A 20 -22.36 6.06 21.68
N LYS A 21 -22.48 4.77 21.34
CA LYS A 21 -23.38 3.83 22.05
C LYS A 21 -22.86 3.52 23.45
N VAL A 22 -21.55 3.32 23.61
CA VAL A 22 -20.92 3.09 24.92
C VAL A 22 -21.03 4.33 25.82
N GLN A 23 -20.83 5.54 25.28
CA GLN A 23 -20.97 6.78 26.05
C GLN A 23 -22.42 7.06 26.48
N LYS A 24 -23.40 6.82 25.60
CA LYS A 24 -24.83 6.87 25.96
C LYS A 24 -25.24 5.79 26.97
N PHE A 25 -24.49 4.69 27.04
CA PHE A 25 -24.71 3.60 27.98
C PHE A 25 -24.12 3.90 29.36
N ILE A 26 -22.87 4.39 29.45
CA ILE A 26 -22.25 4.79 30.72
C ILE A 26 -23.07 5.90 31.40
N SER A 27 -23.68 6.80 30.62
CA SER A 27 -24.59 7.83 31.14
C SER A 27 -25.98 7.32 31.51
N GLY A 28 -26.34 6.08 31.13
CA GLY A 28 -27.63 5.44 31.45
C GLY A 28 -27.57 4.42 32.58
N ILE A 29 -26.38 4.00 33.04
CA ILE A 29 -26.22 3.14 34.22
C ILE A 29 -26.58 3.97 35.46
N GLY A 30 -27.73 3.67 36.07
CA GLY A 30 -28.29 4.40 37.22
C GLY A 30 -29.47 5.32 36.88
N ALA A 31 -29.83 5.46 35.60
CA ALA A 31 -31.11 6.05 35.22
C ALA A 31 -32.16 4.93 35.19
N ASP A 32 -32.99 4.84 36.23
CA ASP A 32 -34.16 3.96 36.24
C ASP A 32 -35.00 4.25 35.00
N LYS A 33 -34.92 3.38 34.00
CA LYS A 33 -35.81 3.43 32.84
C LYS A 33 -37.16 2.94 33.31
N GLN A 34 -37.93 3.84 33.93
CA GLN A 34 -39.37 3.70 34.02
C GLN A 34 -39.88 3.53 32.59
N ASN A 35 -40.63 2.45 32.35
CA ASN A 35 -41.44 2.34 31.16
C ASN A 35 -42.43 3.53 31.13
N SER A 36 -43.03 3.83 29.98
CA SER A 36 -44.01 4.92 29.82
C SER A 36 -45.27 4.78 30.70
N ASP A 37 -45.43 3.67 31.42
CA ASP A 37 -46.47 3.37 32.40
C ASP A 37 -46.00 3.51 33.88
N GLY A 38 -44.75 3.91 34.11
CA GLY A 38 -44.17 4.10 35.45
C GLY A 38 -43.68 2.81 36.12
N THR A 39 -43.74 1.66 35.43
CA THR A 39 -43.31 0.36 35.99
C THR A 39 -41.87 0.03 35.62
N ILE A 40 -41.16 -0.63 36.55
CA ILE A 40 -39.79 -1.10 36.33
C ILE A 40 -39.88 -2.50 35.70
N LYS A 41 -39.18 -2.71 34.57
CA LYS A 41 -39.18 -3.98 33.82
C LYS A 41 -38.75 -5.15 34.73
N GLY A 42 -39.74 -5.90 35.19
CA GLY A 42 -39.64 -6.97 36.21
C GLY A 42 -40.97 -7.17 36.95
N GLU A 43 -41.80 -6.13 37.00
CA GLU A 43 -43.10 -6.14 37.70
C GLU A 43 -44.16 -7.05 37.04
N GLU A 44 -44.08 -7.31 35.73
CA GLU A 44 -45.08 -8.17 35.04
C GLU A 44 -44.97 -9.66 35.43
N THR A 45 -43.76 -10.15 35.68
CA THR A 45 -43.56 -11.53 36.15
C THR A 45 -43.86 -11.69 37.64
N ASP A 46 -43.73 -10.63 38.43
CA ASP A 46 -44.09 -10.63 39.86
C ASP A 46 -45.59 -10.32 40.08
N GLY A 47 -46.29 -9.73 39.10
CA GLY A 47 -47.74 -9.47 39.17
C GLY A 47 -48.59 -10.74 39.33
N ALA A 48 -48.10 -11.90 38.85
CA ALA A 48 -48.77 -13.18 39.02
C ALA A 48 -48.56 -13.80 40.42
N VAL A 49 -47.44 -13.51 41.10
CA VAL A 49 -47.12 -14.03 42.44
C VAL A 49 -47.51 -13.05 43.54
N ALA A 50 -47.59 -11.74 43.23
CA ALA A 50 -48.09 -10.67 44.08
C ALA A 50 -49.58 -10.34 43.80
N GLY A 51 -50.36 -11.28 43.25
CA GLY A 51 -51.75 -11.09 42.81
C GLY A 51 -52.75 -10.62 43.89
N VAL A 52 -52.34 -10.50 45.14
CA VAL A 52 -53.07 -9.72 46.14
C VAL A 52 -52.62 -8.27 46.01
N LYS A 53 -53.37 -7.49 45.21
CA LYS A 53 -53.15 -6.04 45.02
C LYS A 53 -52.78 -5.39 46.36
N PRO A 54 -51.70 -4.58 46.43
CA PRO A 54 -51.27 -3.95 47.68
C PRO A 54 -52.41 -3.16 48.36
N ALA A 55 -53.31 -2.60 47.57
CA ALA A 55 -54.54 -1.96 48.05
C ALA A 55 -55.46 -2.88 48.88
N ILE A 56 -55.60 -4.17 48.53
CA ILE A 56 -56.44 -5.12 49.29
C ILE A 56 -55.82 -5.39 50.66
N MET A 57 -54.49 -5.50 50.72
CA MET A 57 -53.78 -5.79 51.96
C MET A 57 -53.72 -4.56 52.88
N ASP A 58 -53.57 -3.35 52.33
CA ASP A 58 -53.68 -2.11 53.10
C ASP A 58 -55.10 -1.92 53.64
N VAL A 59 -56.13 -2.24 52.85
CA VAL A 59 -57.51 -2.24 53.31
C VAL A 59 -57.72 -3.28 54.42
N VAL A 60 -57.16 -4.48 54.30
CA VAL A 60 -57.23 -5.50 55.37
C VAL A 60 -56.46 -5.08 56.62
N ALA A 61 -55.33 -4.39 56.49
CA ALA A 61 -54.57 -3.88 57.62
C ALA A 61 -55.32 -2.73 58.33
N VAL A 62 -55.85 -1.77 57.58
CA VAL A 62 -56.67 -0.66 58.13
C VAL A 62 -57.96 -1.20 58.75
N ALA A 63 -58.62 -2.15 58.09
CA ALA A 63 -59.79 -2.83 58.62
C ALA A 63 -59.46 -3.65 59.87
N GLY A 64 -58.30 -4.31 59.92
CA GLY A 64 -57.84 -5.08 61.07
C GLY A 64 -57.53 -4.19 62.29
N VAL A 65 -56.89 -3.03 62.07
CA VAL A 65 -56.64 -2.04 63.12
C VAL A 65 -57.95 -1.41 63.59
N GLY A 66 -58.85 -1.06 62.66
CA GLY A 66 -60.17 -0.51 62.97
C GLY A 66 -61.04 -1.51 63.75
N ALA A 67 -61.05 -2.77 63.33
CA ALA A 67 -61.72 -3.85 64.05
C ALA A 67 -61.11 -4.03 65.44
N SER A 68 -59.77 -4.06 65.58
CA SER A 68 -59.10 -4.21 66.87
C SER A 68 -59.43 -3.07 67.85
N ALA A 69 -59.49 -1.83 67.36
CA ALA A 69 -59.92 -0.68 68.15
C ALA A 69 -61.39 -0.79 68.59
N ALA A 70 -62.27 -1.25 67.69
CA ALA A 70 -63.68 -1.48 68.04
C ALA A 70 -63.82 -2.57 69.11
N THR A 71 -63.07 -3.68 69.02
CA THR A 71 -63.09 -4.75 70.03
C THR A 71 -62.60 -4.25 71.39
N MET A 72 -61.61 -3.36 71.44
CA MET A 72 -61.15 -2.74 72.69
C MET A 72 -62.26 -1.93 73.38
N THR A 73 -63.08 -1.21 72.61
CA THR A 73 -64.17 -0.39 73.16
C THR A 73 -65.39 -1.19 73.59
N LEU A 74 -65.69 -2.30 72.90
CA LEU A 74 -66.94 -3.04 73.11
C LEU A 74 -66.80 -4.25 74.04
N ALA A 75 -65.64 -4.91 74.08
CA ALA A 75 -65.51 -6.21 74.75
C ALA A 75 -65.07 -6.14 76.21
N GLY A 76 -64.56 -5.00 76.71
CA GLY A 76 -64.27 -4.71 78.13
C GLY A 76 -63.33 -5.69 78.87
N GLY A 77 -62.86 -6.77 78.25
CA GLY A 77 -62.13 -7.86 78.88
C GLY A 77 -60.61 -7.72 78.72
N PRO A 78 -59.80 -7.98 79.76
CA PRO A 78 -58.35 -7.78 79.75
C PRO A 78 -57.61 -8.69 78.75
N ILE A 79 -58.15 -9.86 78.44
CA ILE A 79 -57.57 -10.81 77.47
C ILE A 79 -57.72 -10.30 76.02
N ALA A 80 -58.80 -9.59 75.70
CA ALA A 80 -59.01 -9.02 74.37
C ALA A 80 -58.09 -7.82 74.10
N GLY A 81 -57.71 -7.08 75.16
CA GLY A 81 -56.78 -5.96 75.06
C GLY A 81 -55.34 -6.37 74.71
N THR A 82 -54.86 -7.49 75.25
CA THR A 82 -53.49 -7.95 74.97
C THR A 82 -53.34 -8.54 73.56
N ALA A 83 -54.35 -9.28 73.10
CA ALA A 83 -54.36 -9.84 71.74
C ALA A 83 -54.41 -8.75 70.65
N SER A 84 -55.22 -7.70 70.86
CA SER A 84 -55.33 -6.56 69.94
C SER A 84 -54.07 -5.68 69.91
N GLY A 85 -53.39 -5.52 71.05
CA GLY A 85 -52.11 -4.82 71.10
C GLY A 85 -51.02 -5.52 70.28
N LEU A 86 -50.98 -6.86 70.30
CA LEU A 86 -49.97 -7.64 69.57
C LEU A 86 -50.23 -7.63 68.06
N THR A 87 -51.49 -7.70 67.62
CA THR A 87 -51.82 -7.56 66.18
C THR A 87 -51.55 -6.15 65.67
N ALA A 88 -51.78 -5.11 66.47
CA ALA A 88 -51.44 -3.73 66.12
C ALA A 88 -49.93 -3.51 65.95
N ALA A 89 -49.08 -4.26 66.67
CA ALA A 89 -47.62 -4.20 66.52
C ALA A 89 -47.09 -5.00 65.33
N VAL A 90 -47.72 -6.15 65.01
CA VAL A 90 -47.30 -7.01 63.89
C VAL A 90 -47.64 -6.39 62.53
N ALA A 91 -48.75 -5.65 62.43
CA ALA A 91 -49.17 -5.02 61.17
C ALA A 91 -48.12 -4.07 60.54
N PRO A 92 -47.54 -3.07 61.26
CA PRO A 92 -46.51 -2.21 60.70
C PRO A 92 -45.20 -2.98 60.41
N TYR A 93 -44.88 -4.00 61.19
CA TYR A 93 -43.68 -4.81 60.97
C TYR A 93 -43.78 -5.64 59.68
N ALA A 94 -44.93 -6.27 59.41
CA ALA A 94 -45.18 -6.99 58.17
C ALA A 94 -45.16 -6.05 56.95
N ALA A 95 -45.71 -4.83 57.08
CA ALA A 95 -45.64 -3.80 56.04
C ALA A 95 -44.19 -3.38 55.74
N TYR A 96 -43.34 -3.26 56.76
CA TYR A 96 -41.92 -2.94 56.60
C TYR A 96 -41.15 -4.07 55.90
N GLN A 97 -41.35 -5.32 56.31
CA GLN A 97 -40.71 -6.47 55.67
C GLN A 97 -41.11 -6.61 54.20
N LYS A 98 -42.38 -6.31 53.86
CA LYS A 98 -42.85 -6.34 52.47
C LYS A 98 -42.15 -5.29 51.61
N ARG A 99 -41.87 -4.09 52.15
CA ARG A 99 -41.10 -3.06 51.43
C ARG A 99 -39.67 -3.54 51.13
N GLN A 100 -38.99 -4.16 52.10
CA GLN A 100 -37.66 -4.74 51.88
C GLN A 100 -37.66 -5.87 50.83
N ILE A 101 -38.69 -6.71 50.82
CA ILE A 101 -38.83 -7.78 49.81
C ILE A 101 -39.09 -7.19 48.42
N GLY A 102 -39.83 -6.07 48.33
CA GLY A 102 -40.02 -5.34 47.08
C GLY A 102 -38.70 -4.79 46.51
N GLU A 103 -37.83 -4.27 47.36
CA GLU A 103 -36.48 -3.82 46.95
C GLU A 103 -35.59 -4.99 46.46
N LEU A 104 -35.76 -6.20 47.01
CA LEU A 104 -35.06 -7.41 46.53
C LEU A 104 -35.52 -7.87 45.14
N GLY A 105 -36.76 -7.57 44.74
CA GLY A 105 -37.24 -7.80 43.38
C GLY A 105 -36.45 -7.00 42.34
N GLY A 106 -36.11 -5.74 42.67
CA GLY A 106 -35.27 -4.87 41.84
C GLY A 106 -33.88 -5.44 41.58
N PHE A 107 -33.27 -6.12 42.56
CA PHE A 107 -31.96 -6.76 42.39
C PHE A 107 -31.96 -7.93 41.41
N ARG A 108 -33.06 -8.68 41.30
CA ARG A 108 -33.18 -9.77 40.31
C ARG A 108 -33.26 -9.21 38.89
N GLY A 109 -33.99 -8.12 38.69
CA GLY A 109 -34.04 -7.38 37.42
C GLY A 109 -32.65 -6.89 37.01
N GLN A 110 -31.95 -6.19 37.90
CA GLN A 110 -30.59 -5.71 37.66
C GLN A 110 -29.59 -6.85 37.38
N THR A 111 -29.72 -7.98 38.07
CA THR A 111 -28.86 -9.16 37.81
C THR A 111 -29.11 -9.75 36.42
N ASN A 112 -30.37 -9.80 35.98
CA ASN A 112 -30.71 -10.30 34.65
C ASN A 112 -30.23 -9.34 33.55
N GLU A 113 -30.36 -8.03 33.75
CA GLU A 113 -29.83 -7.02 32.84
C GLU A 113 -28.29 -7.07 32.77
N MET A 114 -27.61 -7.22 33.91
CA MET A 114 -26.16 -7.38 33.95
C MET A 114 -25.71 -8.65 33.22
N ARG A 115 -26.43 -9.77 33.36
CA ARG A 115 -26.18 -10.99 32.57
C ARG A 115 -26.36 -10.75 31.08
N GLY A 116 -27.38 -9.99 30.68
CA GLY A 116 -27.57 -9.56 29.29
C GLY A 116 -26.37 -8.77 28.76
N HIS A 117 -25.87 -7.81 29.55
CA HIS A 117 -24.70 -7.01 29.19
C HIS A 117 -23.40 -7.81 29.13
N VAL A 118 -23.19 -8.74 30.06
CA VAL A 118 -22.02 -9.63 30.03
C VAL A 118 -22.04 -10.50 28.78
N ASN A 119 -23.21 -11.05 28.40
CA ASN A 119 -23.34 -11.84 27.17
C ASN A 119 -23.09 -11.01 25.91
N GLU A 120 -23.61 -9.78 25.85
CA GLU A 120 -23.37 -8.87 24.72
C GLU A 120 -21.89 -8.48 24.62
N LEU A 121 -21.25 -8.14 25.74
CA LEU A 121 -19.84 -7.79 25.77
C LEU A 121 -18.95 -8.98 25.41
N HIS A 122 -19.32 -10.19 25.84
CA HIS A 122 -18.66 -11.42 25.43
C HIS A 122 -18.78 -11.67 23.93
N ASN A 123 -19.97 -11.45 23.35
CA ASN A 123 -20.19 -11.57 21.92
C ASN A 123 -19.36 -10.54 21.13
N GLN A 124 -19.31 -9.30 21.60
CA GLN A 124 -18.48 -8.25 20.99
C GLN A 124 -16.98 -8.59 21.07
N ASN A 125 -16.52 -9.15 22.18
CA ASN A 125 -15.14 -9.58 22.33
C ASN A 125 -14.79 -10.73 21.34
N ASN A 126 -15.71 -11.68 21.16
CA ASN A 126 -15.54 -12.75 20.17
C ASN A 126 -15.47 -12.21 18.72
N ILE A 127 -16.31 -11.23 18.38
CA ILE A 127 -16.28 -10.57 17.05
C ILE A 127 -14.97 -9.82 16.85
N LEU A 128 -14.51 -9.10 17.87
CA LEU A 128 -13.25 -8.36 17.81
C LEU A 128 -12.06 -9.30 17.68
N SER A 129 -12.04 -10.40 18.44
CA SER A 129 -10.99 -11.43 18.35
C SER A 129 -10.94 -12.04 16.95
N SER A 130 -12.09 -12.41 16.38
CA SER A 130 -12.15 -12.90 14.99
C SER A 130 -11.69 -11.87 13.96
N SER A 131 -11.86 -10.57 14.25
CA SER A 131 -11.37 -9.50 13.37
C SER A 131 -9.86 -9.33 13.47
N ILE A 132 -9.29 -9.51 14.66
CA ILE A 132 -7.83 -9.52 14.89
C ILE A 132 -7.21 -10.70 14.13
N ASP A 133 -7.78 -11.90 14.22
CA ASP A 133 -7.27 -13.09 13.51
C ASP A 133 -7.22 -12.86 11.98
N LYS A 134 -8.27 -12.24 11.42
CA LYS A 134 -8.31 -11.90 9.98
C LYS A 134 -7.29 -10.83 9.61
N LEU A 135 -7.04 -9.86 10.50
CA LEU A 135 -6.02 -8.84 10.26
C LEU A 135 -4.61 -9.48 10.28
N GLU A 136 -4.36 -10.41 11.19
CA GLU A 136 -3.10 -11.16 11.24
C GLU A 136 -2.88 -12.00 9.98
N GLU A 137 -3.90 -12.69 9.49
CA GLU A 137 -3.84 -13.43 8.22
C GLU A 137 -3.51 -12.49 7.05
N ASN A 138 -4.16 -11.33 6.98
CA ASN A 138 -3.89 -10.34 5.93
C ASN A 138 -2.48 -9.75 6.03
N VAL A 139 -1.97 -9.51 7.24
CA VAL A 139 -0.59 -9.06 7.46
C VAL A 139 0.40 -10.13 6.99
N GLY A 140 0.19 -11.39 7.34
CA GLY A 140 1.03 -12.50 6.85
C GLY A 140 1.01 -12.63 5.32
N ALA A 141 -0.15 -12.43 4.69
CA ALA A 141 -0.24 -12.40 3.22
C ALA A 141 0.53 -11.21 2.62
N LEU A 142 0.48 -10.04 3.23
CA LEU A 142 1.23 -8.85 2.80
C LEU A 142 2.74 -9.03 2.96
N GLU A 143 3.21 -9.64 4.05
CA GLU A 143 4.63 -10.00 4.24
C GLU A 143 5.11 -10.96 3.14
N GLY A 144 4.29 -11.94 2.75
CA GLY A 144 4.59 -12.83 1.63
C GLY A 144 4.73 -12.08 0.29
N VAL A 145 3.86 -11.09 0.05
CA VAL A 145 3.93 -10.23 -1.14
C VAL A 145 5.17 -9.33 -1.09
N GLU A 146 5.51 -8.76 0.06
CA GLU A 146 6.72 -7.95 0.25
C GLU A 146 8.00 -8.77 -0.02
N ALA A 147 8.09 -9.98 0.52
CA ALA A 147 9.22 -10.88 0.26
C ALA A 147 9.35 -11.23 -1.24
N ALA A 148 8.22 -11.47 -1.92
CA ALA A 148 8.20 -11.71 -3.36
C ALA A 148 8.67 -10.48 -4.16
N LEU A 149 8.18 -9.29 -3.81
CA LEU A 149 8.59 -8.03 -4.44
C LEU A 149 10.06 -7.71 -4.21
N SER A 150 10.59 -7.94 -3.00
CA SER A 150 12.01 -7.78 -2.68
C SER A 150 12.88 -8.71 -3.53
N SER A 151 12.47 -9.98 -3.67
CA SER A 151 13.18 -10.94 -4.54
C SER A 151 13.13 -10.54 -6.02
N PHE A 152 12.03 -9.93 -6.47
CA PHE A 152 11.88 -9.45 -7.83
C PHE A 152 12.73 -8.20 -8.09
N ALA A 153 12.78 -7.27 -7.15
CA ALA A 153 13.64 -6.09 -7.21
C ALA A 153 15.13 -6.47 -7.30
N ALA A 154 15.57 -7.45 -6.49
CA ALA A 154 16.93 -7.98 -6.56
C ALA A 154 17.25 -8.60 -7.94
N LYS A 155 16.31 -9.37 -8.52
CA LYS A 155 16.45 -9.92 -9.88
C LYS A 155 16.45 -8.82 -10.95
N ALA A 156 15.62 -7.80 -10.81
CA ALA A 156 15.54 -6.68 -11.74
C ALA A 156 16.84 -5.87 -11.74
N GLN A 157 17.44 -5.62 -10.57
CA GLN A 157 18.74 -4.95 -10.46
C GLN A 157 19.85 -5.74 -11.18
N CYS A 158 19.91 -7.05 -10.99
CA CYS A 158 20.84 -7.93 -11.72
C CYS A 158 20.66 -7.86 -13.25
N ASN A 159 19.43 -7.64 -13.75
CA ASN A 159 19.16 -7.49 -15.17
C ASN A 159 19.63 -6.13 -15.71
N VAL A 160 19.48 -5.06 -14.95
CA VAL A 160 19.99 -3.72 -15.33
C VAL A 160 21.52 -3.74 -15.39
N ASP A 161 22.19 -4.36 -14.41
CA ASP A 161 23.65 -4.48 -14.42
C ASP A 161 24.15 -5.28 -15.63
N ARG A 162 23.44 -6.36 -16.00
CA ARG A 162 23.73 -7.13 -17.22
C ARG A 162 23.52 -6.31 -18.49
N LEU A 163 22.46 -5.52 -18.55
CA LEU A 163 22.19 -4.64 -19.69
C LEU A 163 23.29 -3.59 -19.85
N VAL A 164 23.69 -2.93 -18.76
CA VAL A 164 24.79 -1.95 -18.78
C VAL A 164 26.10 -2.61 -19.23
N LYS A 165 26.40 -3.82 -18.75
CA LYS A 165 27.56 -4.59 -19.23
C LYS A 165 27.48 -4.88 -20.73
N CYS A 166 26.32 -5.31 -21.23
CA CYS A 166 26.12 -5.60 -22.65
C CYS A 166 26.28 -4.34 -23.51
N VAL A 167 25.76 -3.20 -23.08
CA VAL A 167 25.93 -1.91 -23.77
C VAL A 167 27.41 -1.47 -23.79
N ASN A 168 28.12 -1.64 -22.67
CA ASN A 168 29.56 -1.34 -22.61
C ASN A 168 30.39 -2.28 -23.51
N GLU A 169 30.02 -3.56 -23.58
CA GLU A 169 30.64 -4.51 -24.51
C GLU A 169 30.35 -4.16 -25.96
N MET A 170 29.14 -3.70 -26.27
CA MET A 170 28.75 -3.24 -27.61
C MET A 170 29.52 -1.99 -28.03
N ASP A 171 29.69 -1.00 -27.14
CA ASP A 171 30.53 0.19 -27.41
C ASP A 171 31.99 -0.20 -27.68
N ARG A 172 32.53 -1.12 -26.87
CA ARG A 172 33.89 -1.65 -27.08
C ARG A 172 34.01 -2.39 -28.42
N LEU A 173 33.02 -3.20 -28.76
CA LEU A 173 33.01 -3.97 -30.02
C LEU A 173 32.87 -3.03 -31.22
N GLN A 174 32.07 -1.98 -31.11
CA GLN A 174 31.94 -0.95 -32.14
C GLN A 174 33.28 -0.24 -32.39
N LYS A 175 34.02 0.12 -31.33
CA LYS A 175 35.38 0.69 -31.45
C LYS A 175 36.34 -0.27 -32.16
N LEU A 176 36.28 -1.56 -31.84
CA LEU A 176 37.11 -2.58 -32.51
C LEU A 176 36.74 -2.74 -33.99
N ILE A 177 35.45 -2.74 -34.34
CA ILE A 177 35.00 -2.77 -35.74
C ILE A 177 35.51 -1.54 -36.48
N GLN A 178 35.39 -0.35 -35.89
CA GLN A 178 35.89 0.89 -36.50
C GLN A 178 37.40 0.85 -36.73
N GLN A 179 38.18 0.35 -35.77
CA GLN A 179 39.63 0.18 -35.92
C GLN A 179 39.98 -0.83 -37.02
N ASN A 180 39.27 -1.95 -37.09
CA ASN A 180 39.47 -2.95 -38.15
C ASN A 180 39.12 -2.39 -39.52
N MET A 181 38.00 -1.66 -39.66
CA MET A 181 37.63 -0.99 -40.91
C MET A 181 38.66 0.05 -41.33
N ARG A 182 39.17 0.87 -40.40
CA ARG A 182 40.25 1.83 -40.68
C ARG A 182 41.51 1.12 -41.18
N THR A 183 41.89 0.03 -40.53
CA THR A 183 43.06 -0.77 -40.92
C THR A 183 42.89 -1.35 -42.32
N GLN A 184 41.71 -1.92 -42.61
CA GLN A 184 41.38 -2.47 -43.92
C GLN A 184 41.40 -1.38 -45.01
N VAL A 185 40.76 -0.24 -44.77
CA VAL A 185 40.78 0.90 -45.68
C VAL A 185 42.21 1.39 -45.94
N MET A 186 43.04 1.47 -44.89
CA MET A 186 44.43 1.87 -45.04
C MET A 186 45.22 0.88 -45.92
N GLN A 187 45.00 -0.42 -45.74
CA GLN A 187 45.61 -1.46 -46.58
C GLN A 187 45.14 -1.35 -48.04
N ASP A 188 43.85 -1.13 -48.27
CA ASP A 188 43.28 -0.99 -49.62
C ASP A 188 43.84 0.23 -50.34
N VAL A 189 43.87 1.39 -49.66
CA VAL A 189 44.45 2.61 -50.22
C VAL A 189 45.95 2.43 -50.49
N LEU A 190 46.70 1.83 -49.57
CA LEU A 190 48.12 1.54 -49.77
C LEU A 190 48.34 0.61 -50.98
N SER A 191 47.52 -0.43 -51.13
CA SER A 191 47.56 -1.33 -52.29
C SER A 191 47.33 -0.57 -53.59
N ILE A 192 46.38 0.38 -53.60
CA ILE A 192 46.10 1.20 -54.77
C ILE A 192 47.27 2.12 -55.11
N VAL A 193 47.88 2.76 -54.10
CA VAL A 193 49.03 3.65 -54.27
C VAL A 193 50.23 2.89 -54.85
N VAL A 194 50.55 1.72 -54.28
CA VAL A 194 51.64 0.86 -54.78
C VAL A 194 51.34 0.35 -56.19
N LYS A 195 50.08 0.06 -56.53
CA LYS A 195 49.66 -0.34 -57.89
C LYS A 195 49.57 0.83 -58.88
N ALA A 196 49.56 2.07 -58.41
CA ALA A 196 49.52 3.25 -59.26
C ALA A 196 50.93 3.63 -59.75
N ASP A 197 51.94 3.41 -58.91
CA ASP A 197 53.36 3.50 -59.25
C ASP A 197 53.76 2.35 -60.21
N ARG A 198 53.82 2.64 -61.51
CA ARG A 198 54.16 1.62 -62.53
C ARG A 198 55.66 1.40 -62.66
N ASN A 199 56.42 2.46 -62.43
CA ASN A 199 57.87 2.58 -62.58
C ASN A 199 58.64 2.13 -61.33
N ARG A 200 57.96 1.94 -60.19
CA ARG A 200 58.54 1.54 -58.90
C ARG A 200 59.60 2.51 -58.39
N ASP A 201 59.48 3.78 -58.74
CA ASP A 201 60.40 4.82 -58.27
C ASP A 201 59.89 5.53 -57.01
N TYR A 202 58.75 5.09 -56.47
CA TYR A 202 58.09 5.65 -55.29
C TYR A 202 57.72 7.13 -55.45
N THR A 203 57.68 7.65 -56.69
CA THR A 203 57.24 8.99 -57.03
C THR A 203 56.09 8.95 -58.03
N LEU A 204 55.01 9.66 -57.74
CA LEU A 204 53.82 9.63 -58.59
C LEU A 204 53.87 10.76 -59.62
N ASN A 205 53.90 10.40 -60.90
CA ASN A 205 53.78 11.35 -62.00
C ASN A 205 52.34 11.87 -62.14
N ARG A 206 52.17 13.00 -62.87
CA ARG A 206 50.84 13.63 -63.05
C ARG A 206 49.78 12.67 -63.60
N VAL A 207 50.16 11.77 -64.52
CA VAL A 207 49.26 10.75 -65.09
C VAL A 207 48.89 9.68 -64.06
N GLU A 208 49.85 9.27 -63.23
CA GLU A 208 49.64 8.28 -62.17
C GLU A 208 48.80 8.86 -61.03
N ILE A 209 48.93 10.16 -60.74
CA ILE A 209 48.07 10.89 -59.80
C ILE A 209 46.61 10.90 -60.27
N GLU A 210 46.34 11.20 -61.54
CA GLU A 210 44.97 11.15 -62.08
C GLU A 210 44.40 9.73 -62.03
N MET A 211 45.21 8.70 -62.34
CA MET A 211 44.79 7.31 -62.25
C MET A 211 44.56 6.87 -60.79
N LEU A 212 45.37 7.36 -59.86
CA LEU A 212 45.21 7.14 -58.43
C LEU A 212 43.90 7.77 -57.94
N ILE A 213 43.61 9.02 -58.30
CA ILE A 213 42.36 9.72 -57.98
C ILE A 213 41.15 8.90 -58.46
N PHE A 214 41.18 8.41 -59.70
CA PHE A 214 40.10 7.61 -60.25
C PHE A 214 39.89 6.30 -59.47
N ARG A 215 40.98 5.58 -59.14
CA ARG A 215 40.92 4.34 -58.37
C ARG A 215 40.44 4.56 -56.93
N LEU A 216 40.89 5.64 -56.28
CA LEU A 216 40.44 6.00 -54.93
C LEU A 216 38.96 6.34 -54.91
N ASN A 217 38.45 7.01 -55.94
CA ASN A 217 37.02 7.31 -56.06
C ASN A 217 36.14 6.06 -56.31
N THR A 218 36.76 4.93 -56.67
CA THR A 218 36.04 3.66 -56.90
C THR A 218 35.93 2.83 -55.61
N LEU A 219 36.61 3.20 -54.53
CA LEU A 219 36.52 2.50 -53.25
C LEU A 219 35.11 2.67 -52.66
N GLN A 220 34.40 1.56 -52.48
CA GLN A 220 33.04 1.59 -51.94
C GLN A 220 32.98 1.95 -50.45
N SER A 221 34.06 1.69 -49.71
CA SER A 221 34.12 1.81 -48.25
C SER A 221 34.41 3.22 -47.72
N VAL A 222 34.79 4.16 -48.61
CA VAL A 222 35.30 5.49 -48.21
C VAL A 222 34.76 6.55 -49.15
N ASP A 223 34.29 7.67 -48.62
CA ASP A 223 34.05 8.87 -49.42
C ASP A 223 35.36 9.64 -49.57
N PHE A 224 35.80 9.74 -50.83
CA PHE A 224 37.03 10.42 -51.19
C PHE A 224 36.74 11.85 -51.65
N HIS A 225 37.26 12.83 -50.92
CA HIS A 225 37.11 14.24 -51.27
C HIS A 225 38.23 14.68 -52.23
N GLU A 226 38.01 14.43 -53.51
CA GLU A 226 38.95 14.76 -54.59
C GLU A 226 39.43 16.23 -54.55
N LYS A 227 38.53 17.17 -54.21
CA LYS A 227 38.87 18.60 -54.13
C LYS A 227 39.91 18.89 -53.06
N ASN A 228 39.82 18.25 -51.90
CA ASN A 228 40.76 18.43 -50.78
C ASN A 228 42.10 17.77 -51.10
N PHE A 229 42.06 16.57 -51.69
CA PHE A 229 43.25 15.89 -52.17
C PHE A 229 44.02 16.72 -53.21
N ARG A 230 43.32 17.26 -54.21
CA ARG A 230 43.92 18.14 -55.23
C ARG A 230 44.44 19.45 -54.66
N LYS A 231 43.83 20.01 -53.62
CA LYS A 231 44.33 21.21 -52.94
C LYS A 231 45.67 20.93 -52.24
N MET A 232 45.80 19.81 -51.54
CA MET A 232 47.08 19.41 -50.94
C MET A 232 48.16 19.14 -51.98
N LEU A 233 47.78 18.62 -53.15
CA LEU A 233 48.69 18.38 -54.27
C LEU A 233 49.22 19.66 -54.94
N LYS A 234 48.46 20.76 -54.95
CA LYS A 234 48.83 22.00 -55.67
C LYS A 234 50.11 22.68 -55.15
N GLY A 235 50.62 22.28 -53.99
CA GLY A 235 51.87 22.80 -53.42
C GLY A 235 53.14 22.02 -53.81
N LYS A 236 53.03 20.81 -54.38
CA LYS A 236 54.17 19.91 -54.58
C LYS A 236 54.24 19.43 -56.03
N LYS A 237 55.43 19.53 -56.65
CA LYS A 237 55.67 19.07 -58.04
C LYS A 237 55.80 17.55 -58.17
N MET A 238 56.16 16.87 -57.09
CA MET A 238 56.29 15.42 -57.01
C MET A 238 55.71 14.94 -55.68
N LEU A 239 54.94 13.86 -55.72
CA LEU A 239 54.35 13.25 -54.56
C LEU A 239 55.08 11.94 -54.29
N THR A 240 55.74 11.82 -53.14
CA THR A 240 56.33 10.55 -52.70
C THR A 240 55.28 9.68 -52.03
N VAL A 241 55.43 8.36 -52.12
CA VAL A 241 54.57 7.40 -51.42
C VAL A 241 54.52 7.67 -49.91
N THR A 242 55.62 8.14 -49.33
CA THR A 242 55.70 8.54 -47.91
C THR A 242 54.74 9.67 -47.56
N GLU A 243 54.57 10.67 -48.43
CA GLU A 243 53.63 11.77 -48.19
C GLU A 243 52.17 11.29 -48.31
N VAL A 244 51.90 10.32 -49.18
CA VAL A 244 50.59 9.65 -49.23
C VAL A 244 50.32 8.87 -47.95
N MET A 245 51.35 8.24 -47.39
CA MET A 245 51.26 7.55 -46.10
C MET A 245 51.01 8.52 -44.93
N GLU A 246 51.62 9.71 -44.96
CA GLU A 246 51.31 10.78 -43.99
C GLU A 246 49.86 11.27 -44.14
N MET A 247 49.36 11.42 -45.37
CA MET A 247 47.94 11.74 -45.62
C MET A 247 47.00 10.61 -45.15
N LEU A 248 47.41 9.34 -45.25
CA LEU A 248 46.66 8.21 -44.71
C LEU A 248 46.70 8.16 -43.17
N ARG A 249 47.76 8.69 -42.56
CA ARG A 249 47.84 8.80 -41.10
C ARG A 249 46.78 9.78 -40.56
N ASN A 250 46.41 10.80 -41.33
CA ASN A 250 45.28 11.68 -41.00
C ASN A 250 43.92 10.94 -41.00
N LEU A 251 43.81 9.79 -41.68
CA LEU A 251 42.63 8.92 -41.68
C LEU A 251 42.45 8.17 -40.34
N MET A 252 43.54 8.04 -39.57
CA MET A 252 43.53 7.38 -38.26
C MET A 252 43.32 8.35 -37.09
N ALA A 253 43.50 9.65 -37.31
CA ALA A 253 43.31 10.65 -36.27
C ALA A 253 41.82 10.99 -36.13
N GLU A 254 41.26 10.74 -34.94
CA GLU A 254 39.82 10.90 -34.66
C GLU A 254 39.37 12.37 -34.55
N ASP A 255 40.32 13.30 -34.42
CA ASP A 255 40.06 14.68 -34.02
C ASP A 255 40.11 15.71 -35.16
N LEU A 256 40.29 15.29 -36.42
CA LEU A 256 40.31 16.26 -37.51
C LEU A 256 38.91 16.77 -37.87
N PRO A 257 38.73 18.10 -38.02
CA PRO A 257 37.47 18.66 -38.45
C PRO A 257 37.10 18.10 -39.84
N PRO A 258 35.82 17.76 -40.09
CA PRO A 258 35.37 17.09 -41.31
C PRO A 258 35.63 17.89 -42.60
N SER A 259 35.92 19.18 -42.50
CA SER A 259 36.33 20.02 -43.63
C SER A 259 37.72 19.72 -44.18
N GLU A 260 38.61 19.15 -43.35
CA GLU A 260 40.00 18.85 -43.71
C GLU A 260 40.24 17.37 -43.98
N ALA A 261 39.30 16.50 -43.61
CA ALA A 261 39.35 15.09 -43.91
C ALA A 261 39.36 14.85 -45.43
N ILE A 262 40.39 14.16 -45.93
CA ILE A 262 40.48 13.72 -47.33
C ILE A 262 39.59 12.50 -47.56
N PHE A 263 39.42 11.70 -46.52
CA PHE A 263 38.72 10.43 -46.53
C PHE A 263 37.73 10.42 -45.36
N THR A 264 36.48 10.14 -45.64
CA THR A 264 35.46 9.92 -44.62
C THR A 264 34.92 8.50 -44.74
N LEU A 265 34.85 7.79 -43.61
CA LEU A 265 34.32 6.41 -43.60
C LEU A 265 32.80 6.47 -43.77
N LYS A 266 32.27 5.71 -44.72
CA LYS A 266 30.82 5.50 -44.86
C LYS A 266 30.32 4.58 -43.74
N LEU A 267 30.11 5.15 -42.56
CA LEU A 267 29.52 4.44 -41.42
C LEU A 267 28.03 4.13 -41.62
N ASP A 268 27.38 4.76 -42.60
CA ASP A 268 25.95 4.57 -42.89
C ASP A 268 25.59 3.15 -43.36
N ALA A 269 26.58 2.37 -43.82
CA ALA A 269 26.38 0.96 -44.16
C ALA A 269 26.21 0.05 -42.94
N LEU A 270 26.61 0.49 -41.73
CA LEU A 270 26.53 -0.29 -40.49
C LEU A 270 25.30 0.04 -39.62
N LYS A 271 24.51 1.06 -39.98
CA LYS A 271 23.34 1.50 -39.21
C LYS A 271 22.00 0.93 -39.70
N LYS A 272 22.01 0.05 -40.72
CA LYS A 272 20.83 -0.71 -41.16
C LYS A 272 20.86 -2.11 -40.57
#